data_AF-A0A6G2Q6M1-F1
#
_entry.id   AF-A0A6G2Q6M1-F1
#
_cell.length_a   1.000
_cell.length_b   1.000
_cell.length_c   1.000
_cell.angle_alpha   90.00
_cell.angle_beta   90.00
_cell.angle_gamma   90.00
#
_symmetry.space_group_name_H-M   'P 1'
#
loop_
_entity.id
_entity.type
_entity.pdbx_description
1 polymer ?
#
loop_
_entity_poly.entity_id
_entity_poly.type
_entity_poly.pdbx_seq_one_letter_code
_entity_poly.pdbx_strand_id
1 'polypeptide(L)'
;MKLSEYVRYDGVGLADLVARGQVTAAELAATAQAASDAVNPRLNSVVETWPAQDIPAAGSTPLAGVPFLIKDLAVAMAGKRVELGSRIAAGNV
;
A
#
# COMPACT_ATOMS: atom_id res chain seq x y z
N MET A 1 5.86 6.85 11.40
CA MET A 1 6.41 8.18 11.02
C MET A 1 5.26 9.18 10.86
N LYS A 2 5.53 10.49 10.83
CA LYS A 2 4.47 11.49 10.58
C LYS A 2 4.16 11.55 9.08
N LEU A 3 2.91 11.87 8.74
CA LEU A 3 2.49 12.02 7.34
C LEU A 3 3.31 13.08 6.60
N SER A 4 3.67 14.18 7.26
CA SER A 4 4.50 15.25 6.69
C SER A 4 5.95 14.84 6.39
N GLU A 5 6.44 13.77 7.02
CA GLU A 5 7.74 13.15 6.74
C GLU A 5 7.59 12.14 5.60
N TYR A 6 6.53 11.32 5.65
CA TYR A 6 6.24 10.27 4.66
C TYR A 6 6.19 10.82 3.23
N VAL A 7 5.47 11.92 3.02
CA VAL A 7 5.30 12.54 1.70
C VAL A 7 6.58 13.15 1.10
N ARG A 8 7.70 13.14 1.84
CA ARG A 8 9.00 13.63 1.35
C ARG A 8 9.85 12.54 0.70
N TYR A 9 9.42 11.29 0.78
CA TYR A 9 10.13 10.14 0.22
C TYR A 9 9.33 9.52 -0.92
N ASP A 10 10.03 9.00 -1.93
CA ASP A 10 9.46 8.06 -2.88
C ASP A 10 9.55 6.61 -2.35
N GLY A 11 9.09 5.64 -3.14
CA GLY A 11 9.14 4.23 -2.73
C GLY A 11 10.55 3.72 -2.42
N VAL A 12 11.57 4.19 -3.13
CA VAL A 12 12.96 3.76 -2.91
C VAL A 12 13.52 4.38 -1.64
N GLY A 13 13.26 5.66 -1.41
CA GLY A 13 13.62 6.35 -0.17
C GLY A 13 12.96 5.71 1.05
N LEU A 14 11.67 5.34 0.94
CA LEU A 14 10.96 4.62 2.00
C LEU A 14 11.57 3.22 2.25
N ALA A 15 11.97 2.50 1.20
CA ALA A 15 12.66 1.22 1.33
C ALA A 15 14.01 1.35 2.06
N ASP A 16 14.78 2.41 1.79
CA ASP A 16 16.05 2.68 2.48
C ASP A 16 15.84 2.96 3.97
N LEU A 17 14.79 3.71 4.35
CA LEU A 17 14.44 3.91 5.76
C LEU A 17 14.14 2.59 6.48
N VAL A 18 13.40 1.69 5.82
CA VAL A 18 13.08 0.35 6.35
C VAL A 18 14.35 -0.50 6.47
N ALA A 19 15.18 -0.53 5.42
CA ALA A 19 16.43 -1.29 5.42
C ALA A 19 17.41 -0.84 6.51
N ARG A 20 17.45 0.47 6.82
CA ARG A 20 18.26 1.03 7.90
C ARG A 20 17.63 0.91 9.29
N GLY A 21 16.41 0.36 9.39
CA GLY A 21 15.68 0.23 10.65
C GLY A 21 15.23 1.57 11.26
N GLN A 22 15.16 2.65 10.46
CA GLN A 22 14.66 3.95 10.95
C GLN A 22 13.14 3.95 11.11
N VAL A 23 12.46 3.11 10.34
CA VAL A 23 11.03 2.80 10.48
C VAL A 23 10.84 1.31 10.22
N THR A 24 9.79 0.73 10.80
CA THR A 24 9.36 -0.63 10.47
C THR A 24 8.41 -0.64 9.28
N ALA A 25 8.34 -1.76 8.55
CA ALA A 25 7.35 -1.93 7.48
C ALA A 25 5.90 -1.76 7.97
N ALA A 26 5.61 -2.19 9.20
CA ALA A 26 4.30 -2.04 9.83
C ALA A 26 3.95 -0.57 10.09
N GLU A 27 4.89 0.22 10.63
CA GLU A 27 4.69 1.66 10.82
C GLU A 27 4.52 2.39 9.49
N LEU A 28 5.25 1.96 8.45
CA LEU A 28 5.15 2.53 7.12
C LEU A 28 3.78 2.25 6.49
N ALA A 29 3.31 1.01 6.56
CA ALA A 29 1.99 0.61 6.09
C ALA A 29 0.86 1.35 6.84
N ALA A 30 0.97 1.48 8.16
CA ALA A 30 0.01 2.25 8.96
C ALA A 30 -0.02 3.73 8.55
N THR A 31 1.14 4.31 8.23
CA THR A 31 1.22 5.71 7.77
C THR A 31 0.57 5.88 6.39
N ALA A 32 0.77 4.92 5.47
CA ALA A 32 0.13 4.93 4.16
C ALA A 32 -1.40 4.78 4.26
N GLN A 33 -1.89 3.91 5.16
CA GLN A 33 -3.33 3.77 5.42
C GLN A 33 -3.91 5.08 5.96
N ALA A 34 -3.25 5.72 6.93
CA ALA A 34 -3.68 7.02 7.45
C ALA A 34 -3.70 8.11 6.37
N ALA A 35 -2.75 8.10 5.43
CA ALA A 35 -2.76 9.00 4.27
C ALA A 35 -3.98 8.75 3.36
N SER A 36 -4.28 7.49 3.08
CA SER A 36 -5.44 7.09 2.30
C SER A 36 -6.73 7.53 2.99
N ASP A 37 -6.89 7.28 4.29
CA ASP A 37 -8.10 7.63 5.04
C ASP A 37 -8.34 9.15 5.08
N ALA A 38 -7.27 9.94 5.13
CA ALA A 38 -7.36 11.39 5.12
C ALA A 38 -7.78 11.98 3.75
N VAL A 39 -7.41 11.32 2.65
CA VAL A 39 -7.53 11.87 1.29
C VAL A 39 -8.68 11.23 0.50
N ASN A 40 -8.90 9.91 0.65
CA ASN A 40 -9.83 9.13 -0.14
C ASN A 40 -11.30 9.61 -0.03
N PRO A 41 -11.82 10.12 1.09
CA PRO A 41 -13.18 10.68 1.14
C PRO A 41 -13.43 11.82 0.15
N ARG A 42 -12.37 12.51 -0.31
CA ARG A 42 -12.46 13.60 -1.30
C ARG A 42 -12.19 13.13 -2.73
N LEU A 43 -11.34 12.12 -2.91
CA LEU A 43 -10.91 11.65 -4.24
C LEU A 43 -11.70 10.44 -4.73
N ASN A 44 -12.19 9.61 -3.82
CA ASN A 44 -12.85 8.33 -4.09
C ASN A 44 -12.02 7.43 -5.04
N SER A 45 -10.74 7.26 -4.73
CA SER A 45 -9.75 6.59 -5.59
C SER A 45 -9.35 5.18 -5.14
N VAL A 46 -9.57 4.85 -3.87
CA VAL A 46 -9.27 3.54 -3.27
C VAL A 46 -10.59 2.85 -2.93
N VAL A 47 -10.83 1.67 -3.51
CA VAL A 47 -12.10 0.92 -3.36
C VAL A 47 -12.06 -0.08 -2.21
N GLU A 48 -10.88 -0.61 -1.89
CA GLU A 48 -10.68 -1.57 -0.81
C GLU A 48 -9.22 -1.49 -0.33
N THR A 49 -8.98 -1.77 0.95
CA THR A 49 -7.64 -2.00 1.50
C THR A 49 -7.61 -3.30 2.29
N TRP A 50 -6.41 -3.87 2.42
CA TRP A 50 -6.20 -5.11 3.17
C TRP A 50 -4.88 -5.00 3.96
N PRO A 51 -4.75 -5.76 5.07
CA PRO A 51 -3.47 -5.88 5.76
C PRO A 51 -2.41 -6.43 4.80
N ALA A 52 -1.18 -5.91 4.88
CA ALA A 52 -0.06 -6.45 4.14
C ALA A 52 0.22 -7.90 4.57
N GLN A 53 0.50 -8.76 3.60
CA GLN A 53 0.85 -10.17 3.77
C GLN A 53 2.23 -10.43 3.15
N ASP A 54 2.92 -11.48 3.58
CA ASP A 54 4.21 -11.93 3.01
C ASP A 54 5.28 -10.83 2.89
N ILE A 55 5.38 -9.97 3.90
CA ILE A 55 6.34 -8.86 3.92
C ILE A 55 7.77 -9.42 3.93
N PRO A 56 8.61 -9.11 2.91
CA PRO A 56 10.00 -9.57 2.89
C PRO A 56 10.80 -9.00 4.07
N ALA A 57 11.89 -9.68 4.42
CA ALA A 57 12.83 -9.17 5.41
C ALA A 57 13.37 -7.79 4.98
N ALA A 58 13.56 -6.87 5.94
CA ALA A 58 14.05 -5.53 5.65
C ALA A 58 15.38 -5.58 4.85
N GLY A 59 15.46 -4.81 3.76
CA GLY A 59 16.64 -4.76 2.89
C GLY A 59 16.90 -6.01 2.03
N SER A 60 16.06 -7.06 2.11
CA SER A 60 16.23 -8.28 1.29
C SER A 60 15.93 -8.08 -0.19
N THR A 61 15.11 -7.08 -0.54
CA THR A 61 14.78 -6.70 -1.92
C THR A 61 14.71 -5.17 -2.03
N PRO A 62 14.83 -4.58 -3.24
CA PRO A 62 14.90 -3.13 -3.42
C PRO A 62 13.71 -2.32 -2.87
N LEU A 63 12.55 -2.96 -2.68
CA LEU A 63 11.32 -2.33 -2.17
C LEU A 63 10.73 -3.11 -0.98
N ALA A 64 11.54 -3.89 -0.26
CA ALA A 64 11.09 -4.65 0.90
C ALA A 64 10.43 -3.74 1.94
N GLY A 65 9.15 -4.03 2.25
CA GLY A 65 8.36 -3.28 3.24
C GLY A 65 7.65 -2.03 2.73
N VAL A 66 7.78 -1.68 1.44
CA VAL A 66 7.09 -0.51 0.86
C VAL A 66 5.64 -0.86 0.53
N PRO A 67 4.64 -0.14 1.09
CA PRO A 67 3.24 -0.35 0.75
C PRO A 67 2.92 0.17 -0.66
N PHE A 68 2.07 -0.54 -1.39
CA PHE A 68 1.60 -0.13 -2.72
C PHE A 68 0.14 -0.53 -2.93
N LEU A 69 -0.50 0.08 -3.92
CA LEU A 69 -1.88 -0.22 -4.32
C LEU A 69 -1.87 -1.08 -5.58
N ILE A 70 -2.80 -2.04 -5.64
CA ILE A 70 -3.10 -2.79 -6.87
C ILE A 70 -4.29 -2.11 -7.54
N LYS A 71 -4.18 -1.87 -8.85
CA LYS A 71 -5.32 -1.35 -9.63
C LYS A 71 -6.39 -2.43 -9.69
N ASP A 72 -7.66 -2.05 -9.50
CA ASP A 72 -8.84 -2.90 -9.71
C ASP A 72 -9.09 -3.19 -11.21
N LEU A 73 -8.03 -3.61 -11.91
CA LEU A 73 -7.98 -3.92 -13.33
C LEU A 73 -6.62 -4.58 -13.63
N ALA A 74 -6.63 -5.66 -14.42
CA ALA A 74 -5.48 -6.37 -14.98
C ALA A 74 -4.54 -7.09 -14.00
N VAL A 75 -4.31 -6.57 -12.80
CA VAL A 75 -3.50 -7.23 -11.76
C VAL A 75 -4.43 -7.72 -10.66
N ALA A 76 -4.33 -9.01 -10.32
CA ALA A 76 -5.12 -9.64 -9.28
C ALA A 76 -4.22 -10.17 -8.15
N MET A 77 -4.74 -10.14 -6.92
CA MET A 77 -4.15 -10.78 -5.76
C MET A 77 -5.02 -11.97 -5.38
N ALA A 78 -4.40 -13.13 -5.16
CA ALA A 78 -5.12 -14.35 -4.83
C ALA A 78 -6.05 -14.14 -3.61
N GLY A 79 -7.34 -14.45 -3.78
CA GLY A 79 -8.35 -14.33 -2.73
C GLY A 79 -8.81 -12.91 -2.41
N LYS A 80 -8.45 -11.91 -3.22
CA LYS A 80 -8.96 -10.52 -3.13
C LYS A 80 -9.82 -10.19 -4.35
N ARG A 81 -10.80 -9.30 -4.17
CA ARG A 81 -11.69 -8.92 -5.25
C ARG A 81 -10.96 -8.20 -6.39
N VAL A 82 -11.46 -8.43 -7.61
CA VAL A 82 -11.11 -7.68 -8.82
C VAL A 82 -12.38 -7.45 -9.64
N GLU A 83 -12.99 -6.28 -9.47
CA GLU A 83 -14.33 -5.94 -9.96
C GLU A 83 -14.30 -5.06 -11.22
N LEU A 84 -13.11 -4.77 -11.75
CA LEU A 84 -12.89 -4.08 -13.02
C LEU A 84 -13.56 -2.70 -13.08
N GLY A 85 -13.81 -2.07 -11.92
CA GLY A 85 -14.60 -0.84 -11.82
C GLY A 85 -16.03 -0.94 -12.38
N SER A 86 -16.62 -2.13 -12.43
CA SER A 86 -17.91 -2.36 -13.09
C SER A 86 -18.87 -3.19 -12.24
N ARG A 87 -20.16 -2.79 -12.24
CA ARG A 87 -21.23 -3.54 -11.55
C ARG A 87 -21.40 -4.97 -12.06
N ILE A 88 -21.01 -5.26 -13.31
CA ILE A 88 -21.13 -6.60 -13.89
C ILE A 88 -20.19 -7.62 -13.20
N ALA A 89 -19.07 -7.15 -12.66
CA ALA A 89 -18.06 -7.97 -12.01
C ALA A 89 -18.08 -7.83 -10.48
N ALA A 90 -19.16 -7.28 -9.92
CA ALA A 90 -19.33 -7.17 -8.48
C ALA A 90 -19.23 -8.55 -7.80
N GLY A 91 -18.34 -8.67 -6.81
CA GLY A 91 -18.06 -9.92 -6.09
C GLY A 91 -17.06 -10.86 -6.76
N ASN A 92 -16.47 -10.51 -7.90
CA ASN A 92 -15.45 -11.32 -8.57
C ASN A 92 -14.13 -11.34 -7.76
N VAL A 93 -13.50 -12.50 -7.64
CA VAL A 93 -12.27 -12.77 -6.87
C VAL A 93 -11.29 -13.58 -7.70
#